data_AF-A0A9P5VSI7-F1
#
_entry.id   AF-A0A9P5VSI7-F1
#
_cell.length_a   1.000
_cell.length_b   1.000
_cell.length_c   1.000
_cell.angle_alpha   90.00
_cell.angle_beta   90.00
_cell.angle_gamma   90.00
#
_symmetry.space_group_name_H-M   'P 1'
#
loop_
_entity.id
_entity.type
_entity.pdbx_description
1 polymer ?
#
loop_
_entity_poly.entity_id
_entity_poly.type
_entity_poly.pdbx_seq_one_letter_code
_entity_poly.pdbx_strand_id
1 'polypeptide(L)'
;MLNGMNGIEHTIGVLIVVATNRVNPIVEALLRPRRFDRVAHVPPPDLEARRPILSIYTRDIPLAEHVDLDAIAQTTELYTGADMQNVRADCVENKDLGYQREYNNEGWKS
;
A
#
# COMPACT_ATOMS: atom_id res chain seq x y z
N MET A 1 -1.67 56.09 -7.83
CA MET A 1 -1.86 55.53 -6.47
C MET A 1 -1.79 54.02 -6.58
N LEU A 2 -0.76 53.42 -5.98
CA LEU A 2 -0.66 51.97 -5.74
C LEU A 2 -1.46 51.68 -4.46
N ASN A 3 -2.40 50.74 -4.50
CA ASN A 3 -2.80 49.92 -3.34
C ASN A 3 -3.95 49.00 -3.73
N GLY A 4 -3.64 47.73 -3.91
CA GLY A 4 -4.64 46.68 -4.07
C GLY A 4 -3.89 45.36 -4.19
N MET A 5 -4.19 44.43 -3.29
CA MET A 5 -3.59 43.09 -3.14
C MET A 5 -2.46 42.95 -2.12
N ASN A 6 -2.68 43.46 -0.90
CA ASN A 6 -2.21 42.76 0.30
C ASN A 6 -3.44 42.20 0.99
N GLY A 7 -3.70 40.91 0.79
CA GLY A 7 -4.74 40.20 1.48
C GLY A 7 -4.60 38.74 1.13
N ILE A 8 -4.49 37.91 2.17
CA ILE A 8 -4.34 36.45 2.16
C ILE A 8 -3.04 36.01 1.46
N GLU A 9 -2.14 35.29 2.13
CA GLU A 9 -2.30 33.86 2.32
C GLU A 9 -1.60 33.42 3.61
N HIS A 10 -2.40 32.92 4.56
CA HIS A 10 -1.88 32.03 5.58
C HIS A 10 -1.19 30.86 4.88
N THR A 11 0.11 30.67 5.11
CA THR A 11 0.85 29.52 4.59
C THR A 11 0.33 28.26 5.29
N ILE A 12 -0.72 27.66 4.75
CA ILE A 12 -1.14 26.31 5.11
C ILE A 12 -0.02 25.39 4.63
N GLY A 13 0.70 24.77 5.56
CA GLY A 13 1.68 23.74 5.24
C GLY A 13 0.94 22.51 4.71
N VAL A 14 0.83 22.37 3.40
CA VAL A 14 0.25 21.19 2.76
C VAL A 14 1.36 20.17 2.49
N LEU A 15 1.24 18.97 3.05
CA LEU A 15 2.08 17.81 2.70
C LEU A 15 1.40 17.03 1.57
N ILE A 16 2.06 16.91 0.43
CA ILE A 16 1.59 16.11 -0.70
C ILE A 16 2.41 14.82 -0.77
N VAL A 17 1.73 13.66 -0.72
CA VAL A 17 2.35 12.35 -0.91
C VAL A 17 1.88 11.79 -2.25
N VAL A 18 2.82 11.36 -3.09
CA VAL A 18 2.56 10.75 -4.40
C VAL A 18 3.18 9.36 -4.39
N ALA A 19 2.40 8.34 -4.76
CA ALA A 19 2.86 6.97 -4.93
C ALA A 19 2.85 6.60 -6.41
N THR A 20 3.96 6.06 -6.92
CA THR A 20 4.07 5.60 -8.30
C THR A 20 4.84 4.28 -8.37
N ASN A 21 4.36 3.36 -9.20
CA ASN A 21 5.07 2.11 -9.52
C ASN A 21 6.12 2.32 -10.62
N ARG A 22 6.22 3.53 -11.16
CA ARG A 22 7.17 3.92 -12.21
C ARG A 22 7.73 5.30 -11.91
N VAL A 23 9.03 5.36 -11.63
CA VAL A 23 9.74 6.64 -11.66
C VAL A 23 9.94 6.98 -13.13
N ASN A 24 9.15 7.93 -13.64
CA ASN A 24 9.27 8.41 -15.02
C ASN A 24 9.90 9.81 -15.03
N PRO A 25 10.32 10.33 -16.19
CA PRO A 25 10.90 11.66 -16.29
C PRO A 25 9.99 12.80 -15.81
N ILE A 26 8.67 12.59 -15.77
CA ILE A 26 7.70 13.57 -15.25
C ILE A 26 7.83 13.67 -13.73
N VAL A 27 8.02 12.55 -13.02
CA VAL A 27 8.27 12.51 -11.57
C VAL A 27 9.58 13.22 -11.22
N GLU A 28 10.63 13.01 -12.01
CA GLU A 28 11.91 13.73 -11.84
C GLU A 28 11.76 15.24 -12.06
N ALA A 29 10.94 15.65 -13.04
CA ALA A 29 10.65 17.07 -13.28
C ALA A 29 9.84 17.74 -12.15
N LEU A 30 9.10 16.97 -11.35
CA LEU A 30 8.36 17.43 -10.17
C LEU A 30 9.27 17.67 -8.94
N LEU A 31 10.49 17.09 -8.92
CA LEU A 31 11.48 17.25 -7.84
C LEU A 31 12.20 18.61 -7.83
N ARG A 32 11.58 19.65 -8.39
CA ARG A 32 12.13 21.01 -8.32
C ARG A 32 12.07 21.54 -6.89
N PRO A 33 13.06 22.34 -6.46
CA PRO A 33 13.08 22.92 -5.12
C PRO A 33 11.76 23.63 -4.81
N ARG A 34 11.16 23.32 -3.64
CA ARG A 34 9.92 23.90 -3.07
C ARG A 34 8.58 23.26 -3.48
N ARG A 35 8.53 22.05 -4.06
CA ARG A 35 7.26 21.32 -4.33
C ARG A 35 7.27 19.83 -3.94
N PHE A 36 8.31 19.07 -4.27
CA PHE A 36 8.48 17.68 -3.83
C PHE A 36 9.96 17.46 -3.47
N ASP A 37 10.26 17.40 -2.17
CA ASP A 37 11.64 17.48 -1.69
C ASP A 37 12.26 16.09 -1.39
N ARG A 38 11.46 15.02 -1.37
CA ARG A 38 11.91 13.67 -0.98
C ARG A 38 11.27 12.57 -1.81
N VAL A 39 12.07 11.58 -2.18
CA VAL A 39 11.62 10.32 -2.78
C VAL A 39 11.97 9.19 -1.81
N ALA A 40 10.98 8.37 -1.47
CA ALA A 40 11.17 7.15 -0.71
C ALA A 40 10.92 5.96 -1.64
N HIS A 41 11.95 5.11 -1.83
CA HIS A 41 11.80 3.85 -2.54
C HIS A 41 11.37 2.77 -1.55
N VAL A 42 10.30 2.04 -1.87
CA VAL A 42 9.80 0.93 -1.07
C VAL A 42 10.16 -0.37 -1.80
N PRO A 43 11.19 -1.11 -1.36
CA PRO A 43 11.51 -2.40 -1.95
C PRO A 43 10.48 -3.47 -1.52
N PRO A 44 10.45 -4.63 -2.19
CA PRO A 44 9.76 -5.79 -1.67
C PRO A 44 10.25 -6.14 -0.24
N PRO A 45 9.37 -6.64 0.64
CA PRO A 45 9.73 -7.04 2.00
C PRO A 45 10.76 -8.18 2.00
N ASP A 46 11.69 -8.11 2.95
CA ASP A 46 12.60 -9.22 3.27
C ASP A 46 11.88 -10.32 4.04
N LEU A 47 12.56 -11.45 4.27
CA LEU A 47 11.98 -12.61 4.97
C LEU A 47 11.41 -12.25 6.35
N GLU A 48 12.16 -11.46 7.11
CA GLU A 48 11.79 -11.00 8.46
C GLU A 48 10.54 -10.11 8.44
N ALA A 49 10.30 -9.35 7.35
CA ALA A 49 9.11 -8.55 7.17
C ALA A 49 7.90 -9.35 6.63
N ARG A 50 8.09 -10.39 5.81
CA ARG A 50 6.95 -11.14 5.22
C ARG A 50 6.11 -11.83 6.29
N ARG A 51 6.74 -12.43 7.29
CA ARG A 51 6.04 -13.19 8.34
C ARG A 51 5.09 -12.29 9.17
N PRO A 52 5.49 -11.11 9.66
CA PRO A 52 4.60 -10.12 10.25
C PRO A 52 3.50 -9.62 9.30
N ILE A 53 3.83 -9.35 8.03
CA ILE A 53 2.84 -8.90 7.03
C ILE A 53 1.76 -9.97 6.82
N LEU A 54 2.15 -11.22 6.62
CA LEU A 54 1.24 -12.36 6.54
C LEU A 54 0.41 -12.45 7.82
N SER A 55 1.02 -12.31 8.99
CA SER A 55 0.30 -12.32 10.27
C SER A 55 -0.72 -11.20 10.42
N ILE A 56 -0.49 -10.03 9.82
CA ILE A 56 -1.46 -8.92 9.82
C ILE A 56 -2.65 -9.30 8.95
N TYR A 57 -2.40 -9.83 7.75
CA TYR A 57 -3.46 -10.25 6.82
C TYR A 57 -4.25 -11.47 7.30
N THR A 58 -3.63 -12.33 8.09
CA THR A 58 -4.25 -13.56 8.59
C THR A 58 -4.83 -13.44 10.00
N ARG A 59 -4.64 -12.30 10.69
CA ARG A 59 -5.04 -12.10 12.09
C ARG A 59 -6.51 -12.39 12.37
N ASP A 60 -7.38 -11.94 11.46
CA ASP A 60 -8.84 -11.97 11.64
C ASP A 60 -9.52 -13.07 10.81
N ILE A 61 -8.76 -14.07 10.33
CA ILE A 61 -9.30 -15.19 9.57
C ILE A 61 -8.92 -16.54 10.21
N PRO A 62 -9.84 -17.53 10.17
CA PRO A 62 -9.49 -18.90 10.53
C PRO A 62 -8.55 -19.48 9.48
N LEU A 63 -7.31 -19.75 9.90
CA LEU A 63 -6.31 -20.44 9.10
C LEU A 63 -6.65 -21.94 9.04
N ALA A 64 -6.46 -22.56 7.88
CA ALA A 64 -6.57 -24.00 7.77
C ALA A 64 -5.49 -24.70 8.62
N GLU A 65 -5.81 -25.88 9.16
CA GLU A 65 -4.96 -26.59 10.14
C GLU A 65 -3.53 -26.88 9.64
N HIS A 66 -3.32 -26.94 8.33
CA HIS A 66 -2.04 -27.22 7.69
C HIS A 66 -1.27 -25.96 7.23
N VAL A 67 -1.76 -24.76 7.55
CA VAL A 67 -1.14 -23.50 7.13
C VAL A 67 0.01 -23.16 8.08
N ASP A 68 1.23 -23.24 7.55
CA ASP A 68 2.44 -22.75 8.19
C ASP A 68 2.87 -21.41 7.57
N LEU A 69 2.67 -20.32 8.31
CA LEU A 69 3.01 -18.97 7.86
C LEU A 69 4.52 -18.74 7.74
N ASP A 70 5.35 -19.48 8.47
CA ASP A 70 6.80 -19.39 8.38
C ASP A 70 7.31 -20.09 7.12
N ALA A 71 6.72 -21.24 6.76
CA ALA A 71 6.98 -21.90 5.49
C ALA A 71 6.54 -21.04 4.28
N ILE A 72 5.37 -20.40 4.37
CA ILE A 72 4.87 -19.48 3.33
C ILE A 72 5.75 -18.23 3.23
N ALA A 73 6.20 -17.68 4.37
CA ALA A 73 7.11 -16.55 4.36
C ALA A 73 8.40 -16.87 3.60
N GLN A 74 8.92 -18.10 3.68
CA GLN A 74 10.14 -18.50 2.96
C GLN A 74 9.94 -18.57 1.44
N THR A 75 8.78 -19.02 0.96
CA THR A 75 8.51 -19.25 -0.47
C THR A 75 7.99 -18.03 -1.22
N THR A 76 7.62 -16.96 -0.52
CA THR A 76 7.03 -15.72 -1.08
C THR A 76 8.08 -14.63 -1.39
N GLU A 77 9.24 -15.03 -1.93
CA GLU A 77 10.30 -14.07 -2.23
C GLU A 77 9.85 -13.10 -3.33
N LEU A 78 10.21 -11.81 -3.19
CA LEU A 78 9.83 -10.72 -4.10
C LEU A 78 8.33 -10.39 -4.14
N TYR A 79 7.50 -11.02 -3.30
CA TYR A 79 6.08 -10.70 -3.24
C TYR A 79 5.89 -9.29 -2.68
N THR A 80 5.05 -8.49 -3.34
CA THR A 80 4.63 -7.20 -2.81
C THR A 80 3.60 -7.39 -1.68
N GLY A 81 3.30 -6.32 -0.94
CA GLY A 81 2.24 -6.36 0.07
C GLY A 81 0.86 -6.75 -0.50
N ALA A 82 0.60 -6.46 -1.78
CA ALA A 82 -0.61 -6.89 -2.47
C ALA A 82 -0.59 -8.39 -2.80
N ASP A 83 0.56 -8.92 -3.24
CA ASP A 83 0.70 -10.36 -3.50
C ASP A 83 0.54 -11.18 -2.21
N MET A 84 1.07 -10.70 -1.09
CA MET A 84 0.86 -11.34 0.22
C MET A 84 -0.60 -11.31 0.69
N GLN A 85 -1.36 -10.28 0.30
CA GLN A 85 -2.79 -10.25 0.54
C GLN A 85 -3.54 -11.30 -0.29
N ASN A 86 -3.04 -11.66 -1.48
CA ASN A 86 -3.61 -12.75 -2.26
C ASN A 86 -3.32 -14.11 -1.64
N VAL A 87 -2.11 -14.32 -1.10
CA VAL A 87 -1.75 -15.55 -0.37
C VAL A 87 -2.66 -15.81 0.83
N ARG A 88 -3.14 -14.74 1.49
CA ARG A 88 -4.16 -14.84 2.56
C ARG A 88 -5.40 -15.59 2.07
N ALA A 89 -5.86 -15.37 0.83
CA ALA A 89 -7.08 -16.00 0.31
C ALA A 89 -6.94 -17.53 0.24
N ASP A 90 -5.75 -18.03 -0.08
CA ASP A 90 -5.46 -19.46 -0.17
C ASP A 90 -5.31 -20.13 1.22
N CYS A 91 -5.04 -19.33 2.26
CA CYS A 91 -4.84 -19.82 3.63
C CYS A 91 -6.15 -20.02 4.43
N VAL A 92 -7.30 -19.63 3.87
CA VAL A 92 -8.59 -19.67 4.58
C VAL A 92 -9.11 -21.09 4.68
N GLU A 93 -9.47 -21.53 5.89
CA GLU A 93 -10.20 -22.78 6.07
C GLU A 93 -11.62 -22.62 5.51
N ASN A 94 -12.02 -23.50 4.58
CA ASN A 94 -13.33 -23.49 3.93
C ASN A 94 -14.48 -23.67 4.93
N LYS A 95 -14.90 -22.59 5.59
CA LYS A 95 -16.21 -22.51 6.26
C LYS A 95 -17.13 -21.46 5.68
N ASP A 96 -16.60 -20.47 4.94
CA ASP A 96 -17.42 -19.38 4.40
C ASP A 96 -17.02 -19.02 2.96
N LEU A 97 -17.63 -19.70 1.99
CA LEU A 97 -17.88 -19.18 0.63
C LEU A 97 -18.67 -17.83 0.63
N GLY A 98 -18.92 -17.22 1.79
CA GLY A 98 -19.61 -15.94 1.98
C GLY A 98 -18.73 -14.70 1.90
N TYR A 99 -17.40 -14.78 2.10
CA TYR A 99 -16.53 -13.58 2.11
C TYR A 99 -16.22 -13.03 0.70
N GLN A 100 -16.46 -13.84 -0.35
CA GLN A 100 -16.14 -13.49 -1.75
C GLN A 100 -17.19 -12.58 -2.44
N ARG A 101 -18.27 -12.15 -1.75
CA ARG A 101 -19.31 -11.32 -2.37
C ARG A 101 -19.27 -9.83 -2.01
N GLU A 102 -18.70 -9.43 -0.89
CA GLU A 102 -18.80 -8.03 -0.44
C GLU A 102 -17.67 -7.12 -0.97
N TYR A 103 -16.52 -7.66 -1.36
CA TYR A 103 -15.43 -6.84 -1.91
C TYR A 103 -15.58 -6.49 -3.40
N ASN A 104 -16.54 -7.10 -4.11
CA ASN A 104 -16.69 -6.92 -5.56
C ASN A 104 -17.75 -5.90 -5.98
N ASN A 105 -18.31 -5.08 -5.08
CA ASN A 105 -19.41 -4.20 -5.48
C ASN A 105 -19.42 -2.75 -4.98
N GLU A 106 -18.35 -2.23 -4.35
CA GLU A 106 -18.27 -0.79 -4.10
C GLU A 106 -16.90 -0.18 -4.44
N GLY A 107 -16.84 0.49 -5.59
CA GLY A 107 -16.27 1.83 -5.62
C GLY A 107 -14.83 2.02 -6.10
N TRP A 108 -14.57 1.78 -7.38
CA TRP A 108 -13.65 2.64 -8.15
C TRP A 108 -14.28 2.97 -9.51
N LYS A 109 -15.43 3.64 -9.46
CA LYS A 109 -15.90 4.49 -10.57
C LYS A 109 -15.77 5.93 -10.14
N SER A 110 -14.66 6.57 -10.55
CA SER A 110 -14.61 7.90 -11.16
C SER A 110 -13.18 8.29 -11.45
#